data_AF-A0A842XUH0-F1
#
_entry.id   AF-A0A842XUH0-F1
#
_cell.length_a   1.000
_cell.length_b   1.000
_cell.length_c   1.000
_cell.angle_alpha   90.00
_cell.angle_beta   90.00
_cell.angle_gamma   90.00
#
_symmetry.space_group_name_H-M   'P 1'
#
loop_
_entity.id
_entity.type
_entity.pdbx_description
1 polymer ?
#
loop_
_entity_poly.entity_id
_entity_poly.type
_entity_poly.pdbx_seq_one_letter_code
_entity_poly.pdbx_strand_id
1 'polypeptide(L)'
;MSTVEDYVARIEETCGEEKQFVVIFKYDLRNQAIAKILKKAKVEKSFSRITFDLTFENVSFRLYGTGKAIFRNLKNKEELEKVLADLLL
;
A
#
# COMPACT_ATOMS: atom_id res chain seq x y z
N MET A 1 -9.34 6.18 -17.95
CA MET A 1 -9.42 5.09 -16.95
C MET A 1 -8.34 5.36 -15.94
N SER A 2 -8.61 5.23 -14.64
CA SER A 2 -7.58 5.47 -13.61
C SER A 2 -6.51 4.38 -13.65
N THR A 3 -5.23 4.73 -13.48
CA THR A 3 -4.12 3.79 -13.34
C THR A 3 -3.53 3.82 -11.93
N VAL A 4 -2.63 2.90 -11.62
CA VAL A 4 -1.90 2.91 -10.33
C VAL A 4 -1.04 4.17 -10.19
N GLU A 5 -0.44 4.67 -11.29
CA GLU A 5 0.39 5.88 -11.25
C GLU A 5 -0.41 7.15 -10.96
N ASP A 6 -1.74 7.14 -11.16
CA ASP A 6 -2.59 8.24 -10.73
C ASP A 6 -2.52 8.43 -9.22
N TYR A 7 -2.45 7.33 -8.46
CA TYR A 7 -2.45 7.34 -7.00
C TYR A 7 -1.07 7.34 -6.36
N VAL A 8 -0.06 6.78 -7.04
CA VAL A 8 1.28 6.56 -6.48
C VAL A 8 2.22 7.69 -6.89
N ALA A 9 2.84 8.35 -5.91
CA ALA A 9 3.85 9.37 -6.14
C ALA A 9 5.23 8.76 -6.37
N ARG A 10 5.59 7.75 -5.57
CA ARG A 10 6.87 7.03 -5.67
C ARG A 10 6.82 5.67 -4.99
N ILE A 11 7.68 4.77 -5.46
CA ILE A 11 7.93 3.46 -4.89
C ILE A 11 9.42 3.38 -4.58
N GLU A 12 9.77 3.01 -3.36
CA GLU A 12 11.15 2.81 -2.91
C GLU A 12 11.32 1.33 -2.51
N GLU A 13 12.41 0.71 -2.94
CA GLU A 13 12.81 -0.63 -2.49
C GLU A 13 13.88 -0.48 -1.39
N THR A 14 13.72 -1.18 -0.27
CA THR A 14 14.68 -1.14 0.82
C THR A 14 15.88 -2.05 0.57
N CYS A 15 17.10 -1.57 0.82
CA CYS A 15 18.34 -2.35 0.65
C CYS A 15 18.67 -3.29 1.82
N GLY A 16 17.67 -3.75 2.60
CA GLY A 16 17.86 -4.64 3.75
C GLY A 16 17.77 -6.13 3.39
N GLU A 17 18.10 -7.01 4.35
CA GLU A 17 17.96 -8.46 4.19
C GLU A 17 16.52 -8.87 3.84
N GLU A 18 15.53 -8.18 4.42
CA GLU A 18 14.13 -8.26 3.99
C GLU A 18 13.85 -7.18 2.93
N LYS A 19 13.60 -7.62 1.69
CA LYS A 19 13.09 -6.74 0.64
C LYS A 19 11.69 -6.26 0.99
N GLN A 20 11.56 -4.95 1.16
CA GLN A 20 10.29 -4.28 1.38
C GLN A 20 10.09 -3.21 0.31
N PHE A 21 8.83 -3.01 -0.07
CA PHE A 21 8.43 -1.93 -0.95
C PHE A 21 7.69 -0.87 -0.16
N VAL A 22 8.20 0.34 -0.23
CA VAL A 22 7.59 1.53 0.36
C VAL A 22 6.87 2.28 -0.75
N VAL A 23 5.55 2.32 -0.66
CA VAL A 23 4.69 3.07 -1.57
C VAL A 23 4.27 4.36 -0.90
N ILE A 24 4.45 5.47 -1.61
CA ILE A 24 4.00 6.79 -1.15
C ILE A 24 2.93 7.28 -2.12
N PHE A 25 1.74 7.52 -1.60
CA PHE A 25 0.61 8.02 -2.39
C PHE A 25 0.71 9.53 -2.62
N LYS A 26 0.16 10.02 -3.74
CA LYS A 26 0.09 11.45 -4.04
C LYS A 26 -0.76 12.17 -3.00
N TYR A 27 -0.34 13.38 -2.63
CA TYR A 27 -0.93 14.12 -1.52
C TYR A 27 -2.42 14.43 -1.73
N ASP A 28 -2.78 14.83 -2.94
CA ASP A 28 -4.14 15.16 -3.38
C ASP A 28 -5.08 13.95 -3.40
N LEU A 29 -4.56 12.77 -3.75
CA LEU A 29 -5.33 11.53 -3.86
C LEU A 29 -5.16 10.58 -2.67
N ARG A 30 -4.33 10.94 -1.69
CA ARG A 30 -4.00 10.13 -0.51
C ARG A 30 -5.23 9.59 0.20
N ASN A 31 -6.17 10.47 0.53
CA ASN A 31 -7.35 10.07 1.31
C ASN A 31 -8.23 9.11 0.52
N GLN A 32 -8.32 9.29 -0.80
CA GLN A 32 -9.04 8.38 -1.69
C GLN A 32 -8.34 7.01 -1.75
N ALA A 33 -7.02 6.98 -1.92
CA ALA A 33 -6.24 5.75 -1.94
C ALA A 33 -6.40 4.94 -0.64
N ILE A 34 -6.27 5.62 0.52
CA ILE A 34 -6.48 5.01 1.83
C ILE A 34 -7.89 4.42 1.95
N ALA A 35 -8.92 5.18 1.56
CA ALA A 35 -10.30 4.71 1.64
C ALA A 35 -10.55 3.48 0.75
N LYS A 36 -10.00 3.44 -0.47
CA LYS A 36 -10.09 2.28 -1.36
C LYS A 36 -9.41 1.05 -0.76
N ILE A 37 -8.19 1.23 -0.23
CA ILE A 37 -7.43 0.16 0.42
C ILE A 37 -8.19 -0.40 1.62
N LEU A 38 -8.65 0.46 2.54
CA LEU A 38 -9.38 0.02 3.73
C LEU A 38 -10.73 -0.64 3.42
N LYS A 39 -11.29 -0.39 2.24
CA LYS A 39 -12.52 -1.07 1.78
C LYS A 39 -12.27 -2.50 1.29
N LYS A 40 -11.07 -2.79 0.77
CA LYS A 40 -10.74 -4.07 0.13
C LYS A 40 -9.84 -4.96 0.99
N ALA A 41 -8.92 -4.39 1.76
CA ALA A 41 -8.01 -5.12 2.61
C ALA A 41 -8.65 -5.45 3.96
N LYS A 42 -8.27 -6.61 4.53
CA LYS A 42 -8.63 -6.98 5.89
C LYS A 42 -7.76 -6.21 6.87
N VAL A 43 -8.39 -5.57 7.86
CA VAL A 43 -7.69 -4.89 8.96
C VAL A 43 -7.37 -5.90 10.06
N GLU A 44 -6.08 -6.21 10.26
CA GLU A 44 -5.64 -7.11 11.32
C GLU A 44 -5.44 -6.35 12.64
N LYS A 45 -4.84 -5.15 12.57
CA LYS A 45 -4.65 -4.25 13.72
C LYS A 45 -4.82 -2.80 13.30
N SER A 46 -5.37 -1.99 14.21
CA SER A 46 -5.40 -0.53 14.05
C SER A 46 -4.88 0.15 15.32
N PHE A 47 -3.96 1.10 15.14
CA PHE A 47 -3.40 1.90 16.21
C PHE A 47 -3.82 3.36 16.02
N SER A 48 -4.71 3.83 16.90
CA SER A 48 -5.22 5.20 16.94
C SER A 48 -5.74 5.73 15.60
N ARG A 49 -6.17 4.85 14.68
CA ARG A 49 -6.55 5.17 13.29
C ARG A 49 -5.45 5.85 12.45
N ILE A 50 -4.22 5.85 12.93
CA ILE A 50 -3.06 6.45 12.25
C ILE A 50 -2.24 5.38 11.54
N THR A 51 -2.23 4.16 12.07
CA THR A 51 -1.53 3.01 11.49
C THR A 51 -2.46 1.82 11.42
N PHE A 52 -2.44 1.12 10.29
CA PHE A 52 -3.21 -0.08 10.04
C PHE A 52 -2.28 -1.19 9.58
N ASP A 53 -2.26 -2.32 10.28
CA ASP A 53 -1.69 -3.55 9.76
C ASP A 53 -2.79 -4.27 8.99
N LEU A 54 -2.54 -4.49 7.71
CA LEU A 54 -3.50 -4.96 6.74
C LEU A 54 -3.02 -6.24 6.07
N THR A 55 -3.97 -7.06 5.68
CA THR A 55 -3.74 -8.20 4.80
C THR A 55 -4.68 -8.10 3.60
N PHE A 56 -4.15 -8.29 2.41
CA PHE A 56 -4.93 -8.42 1.19
C PHE A 56 -4.43 -9.66 0.45
N GLU A 57 -5.32 -10.62 0.25
CA GLU A 57 -4.96 -11.96 -0.20
C GLU A 57 -3.85 -12.57 0.69
N ASN A 58 -2.68 -12.87 0.14
CA ASN A 58 -1.54 -13.42 0.88
C ASN A 58 -0.47 -12.36 1.22
N VAL A 59 -0.77 -11.08 0.97
CA VAL A 59 0.19 -9.97 1.15
C VAL A 59 -0.14 -9.21 2.43
N SER A 60 0.86 -9.11 3.30
CA SER A 60 0.78 -8.32 4.54
C SER A 60 1.51 -7.00 4.37
N PHE A 61 0.85 -5.91 4.75
CA PHE A 61 1.41 -4.58 4.62
C PHE A 61 0.89 -3.63 5.69
N ARG A 62 1.67 -2.58 5.96
CA ARG A 62 1.31 -1.54 6.91
C ARG A 62 0.94 -0.27 6.17
N LEU A 63 -0.24 0.28 6.45
CA LEU A 63 -0.71 1.56 5.93
C LEU A 63 -0.67 2.62 7.02
N TYR A 64 -0.09 3.77 6.69
CA TYR A 64 -0.07 4.96 7.54
C TYR A 64 -1.06 5.99 7.01
N GLY A 65 -1.79 6.65 7.91
CA GLY A 65 -2.74 7.73 7.57
C GLY A 65 -2.09 8.92 6.84
N THR A 66 -0.75 9.01 6.87
CA THR A 66 0.04 9.99 6.11
C THR A 66 0.15 9.69 4.62
N GLY A 67 -0.30 8.52 4.16
CA GLY A 67 -0.23 8.10 2.75
C GLY A 67 0.98 7.24 2.40
N LYS A 68 1.65 6.67 3.40
CA LYS A 68 2.73 5.70 3.22
C LYS A 68 2.18 4.29 3.41
N ALA A 69 2.54 3.36 2.54
CA ALA A 69 2.29 1.94 2.72
C ALA A 69 3.62 1.16 2.62
N ILE A 70 3.81 0.16 3.48
CA ILE A 70 5.01 -0.68 3.49
C ILE A 70 4.58 -2.13 3.28
N PHE A 71 4.91 -2.67 2.12
CA PHE A 71 4.63 -4.05 1.74
C PHE A 71 5.86 -4.92 2.03
N ARG A 72 5.61 -6.10 2.62
CA ARG A 72 6.66 -7.06 2.98
C ARG A 72 6.46 -8.36 2.21
N ASN A 73 7.54 -9.12 2.04
CA ASN A 73 7.54 -10.45 1.40
C ASN A 73 6.99 -10.48 -0.04
N LEU A 74 7.14 -9.38 -0.78
CA LEU A 74 6.88 -9.36 -2.22
C LEU A 74 8.15 -9.76 -2.99
N LYS A 75 8.00 -10.58 -4.02
CA LYS A 75 9.14 -11.07 -4.82
C LYS A 75 9.75 -9.98 -5.69
N ASN A 76 8.91 -9.12 -6.27
CA ASN A 76 9.33 -8.10 -7.20
C ASN A 76 8.31 -6.95 -7.32
N LYS A 77 8.66 -5.92 -8.10
CA LYS A 77 7.82 -4.75 -8.36
C LYS A 77 6.54 -5.08 -9.13
N GLU A 78 6.55 -6.11 -9.98
CA GLU A 78 5.37 -6.53 -10.75
C GLU A 78 4.26 -7.09 -9.85
N GLU A 79 4.65 -7.85 -8.81
CA GLU A 79 3.71 -8.34 -7.80
C GLU A 79 3.11 -7.18 -7.01
N LEU A 80 3.93 -6.19 -6.64
CA LEU A 80 3.45 -4.97 -6.01
C LEU A 80 2.46 -4.21 -6.90
N GLU A 81 2.76 -4.04 -8.20
CA GLU A 81 1.88 -3.32 -9.12
C GLU A 81 0.52 -4.00 -9.28
N LYS A 82 0.47 -5.34 -9.31
CA LYS A 82 -0.78 -6.10 -9.30
C LYS A 82 -1.60 -5.85 -8.05
N VAL A 83 -0.98 -5.99 -6.87
CA VAL A 83 -1.64 -5.73 -5.58
C VAL A 83 -2.17 -4.29 -5.52
N LEU A 84 -1.39 -3.32 -5.99
CA LEU A 84 -1.83 -1.92 -6.02
C LEU A 84 -2.99 -1.71 -6.99
N ALA A 85 -2.98 -2.33 -8.16
CA ALA A 85 -4.10 -2.28 -9.11
C ALA A 85 -5.37 -2.86 -8.47
N ASP A 86 -5.28 -4.04 -7.87
CA ASP A 86 -6.41 -4.70 -7.23
C ASP A 86 -6.95 -3.93 -6.02
N LEU A 87 -6.10 -3.18 -5.32
CA LEU A 87 -6.51 -2.31 -4.21
C LEU A 87 -7.11 -0.97 -4.69
N LEU A 88 -6.56 -0.37 -5.75
CA LEU A 88 -6.84 1.03 -6.10
C LEU A 88 -7.79 1.22 -7.28
N LEU A 89 -8.03 0.21 -8.10
CA LEU A 89 -8.91 0.28 -9.28
C LEU A 89 -10.24 -0.43 -9.00
#